data_AF-A0A3M1K0P2-F1
#
_entry.id   AF-A0A3M1K0P2-F1
#
_cell.length_a   1.000
_cell.length_b   1.000
_cell.length_c   1.000
_cell.angle_alpha   90.00
_cell.angle_beta   90.00
_cell.angle_gamma   90.00
#
_symmetry.space_group_name_H-M   'P 1'
#
loop_
_entity.id
_entity.type
_entity.pdbx_description
1 polymer ?
#
loop_
_entity_poly.entity_id
_entity_poly.type
_entity_poly.pdbx_seq_one_letter_code
_entity_poly.pdbx_strand_id
1 'polypeptide(L)'
;LGNSEGAERILISPLGADEFAIVLGGLADRVEASRFAKAVLMAISRPYEGIAPQVYLTGRIGMTLAPDDGMHADDLLRKAASIVHHEDRSGRNSYKFYAEGMAATATRRFELEAMLGQAVEDGELEVYYQPQACLESGRIVGAEALVRWRHDDAILPAELFIATAEDVGLIAEIGNRVLLSACREAKRLHDRGLGPFSVSINISAYQFRRLDMVDVISKVLSESGLDPQSLVLEVTESLVLSDVERTVEAFAALRAMGIHLALDDFGTGYSSLSYLKSLTIDRLKLDRSFVSGLPGDPGDRAVTEAIIRMAQALQIEVTAEGVENKQQLEYLRGLGCDHYQGFLLAKPLPLDRFERFLGDYEAPAQARS
;
A
#
# COMPACT_ATOMS: atom_id res chain seq x y z
N LEU A 1 43.06 -6.82 5.84
CA LEU A 1 43.94 -8.00 5.80
C LEU A 1 45.17 -7.61 4.99
N GLY A 2 46.31 -7.44 5.65
CA GLY A 2 47.58 -7.17 4.99
C GLY A 2 48.27 -8.48 4.64
N ASN A 3 48.52 -8.68 3.36
CA ASN A 3 49.72 -9.36 2.86
C ASN A 3 49.89 -8.98 1.39
N SER A 4 51.07 -8.45 1.09
CA SER A 4 51.51 -7.90 -0.18
C SER A 4 51.83 -9.00 -1.19
N GLU A 5 50.78 -9.65 -1.71
CA GLU A 5 50.78 -10.48 -2.93
C GLU A 5 49.37 -10.56 -3.60
N GLY A 6 48.35 -9.88 -3.06
CA GLY A 6 46.93 -10.03 -3.46
C GLY A 6 46.31 -8.89 -4.27
N ALA A 7 47.12 -7.98 -4.84
CA ALA A 7 46.63 -6.75 -5.47
C ALA A 7 45.84 -6.95 -6.79
N GLU A 8 45.78 -8.18 -7.34
CA GLU A 8 45.04 -8.50 -8.59
C GLU A 8 43.72 -9.25 -8.37
N ARG A 9 43.15 -9.30 -7.16
CA ARG A 9 41.94 -10.12 -6.92
C ARG A 9 40.63 -9.36 -6.78
N ILE A 10 40.64 -8.04 -6.61
CA ILE A 10 39.42 -7.27 -6.33
C ILE A 10 39.46 -5.94 -7.08
N LEU A 11 38.50 -5.71 -7.96
CA LEU A 11 38.27 -4.41 -8.62
C LEU A 11 36.93 -3.85 -8.14
N ILE A 12 36.90 -2.55 -7.84
CA ILE A 12 35.68 -1.84 -7.45
C ILE A 12 35.57 -0.62 -8.36
N SER A 13 34.40 -0.44 -9.00
CA SER A 13 34.13 0.73 -9.84
C SER A 13 32.74 1.29 -9.51
N PRO A 14 32.58 2.61 -9.38
CA PRO A 14 31.25 3.22 -9.36
C PRO A 14 30.59 3.02 -10.73
N LEU A 15 29.29 2.76 -10.72
CA LEU A 15 28.42 2.73 -11.91
C LEU A 15 27.47 3.94 -11.94
N GLY A 16 27.14 4.49 -10.77
CA GLY A 16 26.22 5.61 -10.60
C GLY A 16 26.48 6.36 -9.28
N ALA A 17 25.45 7.06 -8.79
CA ALA A 17 25.54 7.84 -7.55
C ALA A 17 25.58 6.95 -6.29
N ASP A 18 24.87 5.82 -6.32
CA ASP A 18 24.70 4.86 -5.22
C ASP A 18 24.96 3.40 -5.64
N GLU A 19 25.48 3.18 -6.85
CA GLU A 19 25.73 1.86 -7.41
C GLU A 19 27.23 1.59 -7.66
N PHE A 20 27.67 0.39 -7.28
CA PHE A 20 29.06 -0.05 -7.40
C PHE A 20 29.15 -1.45 -8.00
N ALA A 21 30.03 -1.63 -8.98
CA ALA A 21 30.45 -2.94 -9.46
C ALA A 21 31.67 -3.43 -8.67
N ILE A 22 31.63 -4.69 -8.23
CA ILE A 22 32.77 -5.37 -7.61
C ILE A 22 33.09 -6.63 -8.43
N VAL A 23 34.33 -6.74 -8.90
CA VAL A 23 34.85 -7.94 -9.59
C VAL A 23 35.84 -8.64 -8.68
N LEU A 24 35.61 -9.94 -8.45
CA LEU A 24 36.48 -10.80 -7.64
C LEU A 24 37.11 -11.87 -8.52
N GLY A 25 38.44 -11.87 -8.60
CA GLY A 25 39.22 -12.88 -9.31
C GLY A 25 39.74 -13.99 -8.40
N GLY A 26 39.86 -15.20 -8.94
CA GLY A 26 40.54 -16.32 -8.28
C GLY A 26 39.80 -16.91 -7.07
N LEU A 27 38.47 -16.91 -7.10
CA LEU A 27 37.63 -17.57 -6.11
C LEU A 27 37.77 -19.10 -6.20
N ALA A 28 37.88 -19.76 -5.05
CA ALA A 28 37.93 -21.22 -4.96
C ALA A 28 36.53 -21.85 -5.08
N ASP A 29 35.50 -21.20 -4.53
CA ASP A 29 34.12 -21.68 -4.54
C ASP A 29 33.08 -20.55 -4.30
N ARG A 30 31.79 -20.91 -4.44
CA ARG A 30 30.64 -20.02 -4.17
C ARG A 30 30.56 -19.56 -2.70
N VAL A 31 31.16 -20.32 -1.77
CA VAL A 31 31.17 -19.99 -0.34
C VAL A 31 32.11 -18.81 -0.07
N GLU A 32 33.25 -18.74 -0.76
CA GLU A 32 34.18 -17.62 -0.68
C GLU A 32 33.54 -16.32 -1.18
N ALA A 33 32.82 -16.37 -2.30
CA ALA A 33 32.05 -15.24 -2.81
C ALA A 33 31.00 -14.75 -1.79
N SER A 34 30.30 -15.69 -1.15
CA SER A 34 29.30 -15.39 -0.11
C SER A 34 29.92 -14.72 1.12
N ARG A 35 31.10 -15.20 1.57
CA ARG A 35 31.83 -14.60 2.69
C ARG A 35 32.25 -13.18 2.37
N PHE A 36 32.71 -12.93 1.14
CA PHE A 36 33.07 -11.59 0.69
C PHE A 36 31.87 -10.65 0.68
N ALA A 37 30.74 -11.06 0.11
CA ALA A 37 29.52 -10.24 0.09
C ALA A 37 29.05 -9.87 1.50
N LYS A 38 29.06 -10.83 2.44
CA LYS A 38 28.77 -10.55 3.86
C LYS A 38 29.72 -9.54 4.48
N ALA A 39 31.02 -9.64 4.18
CA ALA A 39 32.01 -8.70 4.69
C ALA A 39 31.80 -7.27 4.16
N VAL A 40 31.41 -7.12 2.89
CA VAL A 40 31.06 -5.82 2.29
C VAL A 40 29.83 -5.23 2.98
N LEU A 41 28.75 -6.01 3.10
CA LEU A 41 27.52 -5.59 3.78
C LEU A 41 27.77 -5.15 5.24
N MET A 42 28.59 -5.92 5.98
CA MET A 42 29.00 -5.56 7.34
C MET A 42 29.86 -4.30 7.40
N ALA A 43 30.66 -4.01 6.38
CA ALA A 43 31.50 -2.83 6.33
C ALA A 43 30.68 -1.55 6.09
N ILE A 44 29.73 -1.59 5.15
CA ILE A 44 28.86 -0.44 4.84
C ILE A 44 27.82 -0.18 5.93
N SER A 45 27.46 -1.21 6.70
CA SER A 45 26.49 -1.09 7.80
C SER A 45 27.07 -0.47 9.08
N ARG A 46 28.35 -0.07 9.08
CA ARG A 46 28.98 0.61 10.22
C ARG A 46 28.48 2.06 10.31
N PRO A 47 28.35 2.63 11.52
CA PRO A 47 27.97 4.02 11.69
C PRO A 47 29.01 4.94 11.04
N TYR A 48 28.54 5.90 10.24
CA TYR A 48 29.41 6.91 9.64
C TYR A 48 29.68 8.03 10.65
N GLU A 49 30.94 8.17 11.06
CA GLU A 49 31.37 9.20 12.00
C GLU A 49 31.32 10.60 11.35
N GLY A 50 30.98 11.63 12.13
CA GLY A 50 30.99 13.02 11.68
C GLY A 50 29.67 13.57 11.12
N ILE A 51 28.59 12.76 11.11
CA ILE A 51 27.22 13.18 10.75
C ILE A 51 26.31 12.96 11.96
N ALA A 52 25.54 13.99 12.34
CA ALA A 52 24.53 13.94 13.39
C ALA A 52 23.15 14.24 12.78
N PRO A 53 22.12 13.38 12.96
CA PRO A 53 22.13 12.09 13.67
C PRO A 53 23.01 11.02 13.00
N GLN A 54 23.37 9.96 13.74
CA GLN A 54 24.14 8.84 13.20
C GLN A 54 23.42 8.22 12.01
N VAL A 55 24.09 8.17 10.86
CA VAL A 55 23.58 7.59 9.62
C VAL A 55 24.11 6.16 9.48
N TYR A 56 23.19 5.24 9.20
CA TYR A 56 23.50 3.85 8.85
C TYR A 56 23.14 3.63 7.38
N LEU A 57 24.07 3.07 6.61
CA LEU A 57 23.79 2.64 5.25
C LEU A 57 23.50 1.14 5.23
N THR A 58 22.59 0.74 4.35
CA THR A 58 22.34 -0.66 4.03
C THR A 58 22.52 -0.84 2.54
N GLY A 59 23.05 -1.97 2.11
CA GLY A 59 23.23 -2.27 0.69
C GLY A 59 22.52 -3.54 0.27
N ARG A 60 22.48 -3.77 -1.04
CA ARG A 60 22.07 -5.02 -1.65
C ARG A 60 23.15 -5.45 -2.63
N ILE A 61 23.45 -6.74 -2.69
CA ILE A 61 24.48 -7.27 -3.58
C ILE A 61 23.87 -8.37 -4.45
N GLY A 62 23.75 -8.11 -5.74
CA GLY A 62 23.50 -9.11 -6.75
C GLY A 62 24.81 -9.75 -7.19
N MET A 63 24.85 -11.08 -7.23
CA MET A 63 26.07 -11.84 -7.50
C MET A 63 25.89 -12.77 -8.70
N THR A 64 26.87 -12.75 -9.58
CA THR A 64 27.02 -13.68 -10.70
C THR A 64 28.40 -14.33 -10.65
N LEU A 65 28.49 -15.59 -11.06
CA LEU A 65 29.74 -16.36 -11.11
C LEU A 65 30.05 -16.76 -12.54
N ALA A 66 31.22 -16.37 -13.05
CA ALA A 66 31.74 -16.95 -14.28
C ALA A 66 32.41 -18.30 -13.96
N PRO A 67 32.26 -19.34 -14.80
CA PRO A 67 31.53 -19.36 -16.07
C PRO A 67 30.02 -19.65 -15.95
N ASP A 68 29.55 -20.08 -14.78
CA ASP A 68 28.21 -20.65 -14.56
C ASP A 68 27.06 -19.72 -15.00
N ASP A 69 27.16 -18.44 -14.68
CA ASP A 69 26.16 -17.41 -14.97
C ASP A 69 26.47 -16.63 -16.25
N GLY A 70 27.57 -16.95 -16.96
CA GLY A 70 27.98 -16.29 -18.19
C GLY A 70 29.49 -16.09 -18.33
N MET A 71 29.91 -15.74 -19.54
CA MET A 71 31.33 -15.57 -19.91
C MET A 71 31.69 -14.13 -20.34
N HIS A 72 30.70 -13.27 -20.57
CA HIS A 72 30.88 -11.91 -21.05
C HIS A 72 30.56 -10.92 -19.93
N ALA A 73 31.41 -9.90 -19.75
CA ALA A 73 31.28 -8.92 -18.68
C ALA A 73 29.91 -8.21 -18.69
N ASP A 74 29.44 -7.76 -19.86
CA ASP A 74 28.16 -7.07 -19.99
C ASP A 74 26.95 -7.94 -19.62
N ASP A 75 27.03 -9.25 -19.84
CA ASP A 75 25.97 -10.20 -19.49
C ASP A 75 25.95 -10.47 -17.99
N LEU A 76 27.12 -10.72 -17.40
CA LEU A 76 27.29 -10.91 -15.96
C LEU A 76 26.85 -9.68 -15.16
N LEU A 77 27.26 -8.48 -15.59
CA LEU A 77 26.86 -7.23 -14.94
C LEU A 77 25.35 -7.00 -15.01
N ARG A 78 24.73 -7.25 -16.18
CA ARG A 78 23.28 -7.13 -16.35
C ARG A 78 22.52 -8.11 -15.46
N LYS A 79 22.98 -9.36 -15.37
CA LYS A 79 22.40 -10.40 -14.50
C LYS A 79 22.55 -10.04 -13.02
N ALA A 80 23.71 -9.53 -12.60
CA ALA A 80 23.93 -9.07 -11.23
C ALA A 80 23.02 -7.89 -10.87
N ALA A 81 22.91 -6.89 -11.76
CA ALA A 81 22.01 -5.75 -11.58
C ALA A 81 20.54 -6.19 -11.45
N SER A 82 20.11 -7.16 -12.26
CA SER A 82 18.73 -7.68 -12.22
C SER A 82 18.32 -8.23 -10.84
N ILE A 83 19.27 -8.78 -10.07
CA ILE A 83 19.03 -9.28 -8.72
C ILE A 83 18.79 -8.12 -7.75
N VAL A 84 19.60 -7.06 -7.86
CA VAL A 84 19.53 -5.88 -6.98
C VAL A 84 18.21 -5.14 -7.15
N HIS A 85 17.72 -5.01 -8.38
CA HIS A 85 16.44 -4.34 -8.68
C HIS A 85 15.21 -5.22 -8.40
N HIS A 86 15.37 -6.55 -8.30
CA HIS A 86 14.24 -7.47 -8.04
C HIS A 86 13.91 -7.61 -6.55
N GLU A 87 14.85 -7.41 -5.63
CA GLU A 87 14.53 -7.54 -4.20
C GLU A 87 13.68 -6.37 -3.68
N ASP A 88 12.51 -6.69 -3.14
CA ASP A 88 11.66 -5.75 -2.42
C ASP A 88 12.43 -4.99 -1.33
N ARG A 89 11.92 -3.81 -0.98
CA ARG A 89 12.51 -2.95 0.06
C ARG A 89 12.56 -3.59 1.45
N SER A 90 11.95 -4.75 1.66
CA SER A 90 12.01 -5.58 2.86
C SER A 90 13.30 -6.42 2.96
N GLY A 91 13.95 -6.74 1.83
CA GLY A 91 15.27 -7.37 1.74
C GLY A 91 16.40 -6.35 1.90
N ARG A 92 16.43 -5.57 2.99
CA ARG A 92 17.55 -4.64 3.25
C ARG A 92 18.74 -5.43 3.80
N ASN A 93 19.95 -5.08 3.37
CA ASN A 93 21.19 -5.68 3.85
C ASN A 93 21.37 -7.17 3.49
N SER A 94 21.12 -7.50 2.23
CA SER A 94 21.10 -8.86 1.69
C SER A 94 22.06 -9.03 0.51
N TYR A 95 22.40 -10.29 0.21
CA TYR A 95 23.06 -10.66 -1.05
C TYR A 95 22.35 -11.88 -1.64
N LYS A 96 22.32 -11.97 -2.97
CA LYS A 96 21.75 -13.10 -3.70
C LYS A 96 22.58 -13.46 -4.93
N PHE A 97 22.65 -14.77 -5.21
CA PHE A 97 23.18 -15.28 -6.46
C PHE A 97 22.12 -15.26 -7.54
N TYR A 98 22.57 -15.11 -8.79
CA TYR A 98 21.72 -15.28 -9.95
C TYR A 98 21.14 -16.71 -9.99
N ALA A 99 19.88 -16.79 -10.39
CA ALA A 99 19.18 -18.03 -10.67
C ALA A 99 18.45 -17.89 -12.02
N GLU A 100 18.43 -18.96 -12.82
CA GLU A 100 17.68 -18.99 -14.07
C GLU A 100 16.20 -18.65 -13.82
N GLY A 101 15.67 -17.67 -14.57
CA GLY A 101 14.34 -17.08 -14.37
C GLY A 101 14.35 -15.63 -13.87
N MET A 102 15.42 -15.18 -13.20
CA MET A 102 15.50 -13.79 -12.68
C MET A 102 15.57 -12.73 -13.79
N ALA A 103 16.27 -13.00 -14.90
CA ALA A 103 16.33 -12.09 -16.05
C ALA A 103 14.97 -11.93 -16.76
N ALA A 104 14.16 -13.00 -16.82
CA ALA A 104 12.82 -12.94 -17.40
C ALA A 104 11.88 -12.09 -16.53
N THR A 105 12.01 -12.18 -15.20
CA THR A 105 11.22 -11.35 -14.27
C THR A 105 11.66 -9.89 -14.28
N ALA A 106 12.96 -9.59 -14.40
CA ALA A 106 13.45 -8.22 -14.53
C ALA A 106 12.94 -7.56 -15.83
N THR A 107 12.91 -8.29 -16.95
CA THR A 107 12.35 -7.78 -18.21
C THR A 107 10.87 -7.45 -18.05
N ARG A 108 10.08 -8.36 -17.45
CA ARG A 108 8.64 -8.13 -17.18
C ARG A 108 8.40 -6.93 -16.27
N ARG A 109 9.28 -6.67 -15.31
CA ARG A 109 9.18 -5.52 -14.41
C ARG A 109 9.44 -4.20 -15.14
N PHE A 110 10.48 -4.13 -15.96
CA PHE A 110 10.72 -2.95 -16.81
C PHE A 110 9.59 -2.70 -17.80
N GLU A 111 9.03 -3.76 -18.40
CA GLU A 111 7.84 -3.66 -19.24
C GLU A 111 6.66 -3.08 -18.45
N LEU A 112 6.39 -3.58 -17.25
CA LEU A 112 5.32 -3.08 -16.39
C LEU A 112 5.51 -1.61 -15.98
N GLU A 113 6.74 -1.21 -15.64
CA GLU A 113 7.09 0.18 -15.29
C GLU A 113 6.85 1.13 -16.48
N ALA A 114 7.32 0.75 -17.68
CA ALA A 114 7.12 1.53 -18.90
C ALA A 114 5.62 1.61 -19.27
N MET A 115 4.91 0.49 -19.20
CA MET A 115 3.47 0.44 -19.44
C MET A 115 2.69 1.29 -18.44
N LEU A 116 3.07 1.29 -17.17
CA LEU A 116 2.41 2.08 -16.13
C LEU A 116 2.63 3.58 -16.34
N GLY A 117 3.85 3.99 -16.72
CA GLY A 117 4.13 5.38 -17.10
C GLY A 117 3.22 5.85 -18.23
N GLN A 118 3.12 5.04 -19.30
CA GLN A 118 2.25 5.34 -20.44
C GLN A 118 0.77 5.38 -20.04
N ALA A 119 0.31 4.42 -19.23
CA ALA A 119 -1.08 4.35 -18.76
C ALA A 119 -1.50 5.58 -17.93
N VAL A 120 -0.58 6.15 -17.14
CA VAL A 120 -0.82 7.38 -16.39
C VAL A 120 -0.96 8.59 -17.34
N GLU A 121 -0.13 8.66 -18.37
CA GLU A 121 -0.19 9.73 -19.38
C GLU A 121 -1.47 9.63 -20.23
N ASP A 122 -1.84 8.42 -20.67
CA ASP A 122 -2.97 8.15 -21.54
C ASP A 122 -4.32 8.09 -20.82
N GLY A 123 -4.31 8.07 -19.48
CA GLY A 123 -5.52 8.04 -18.67
C GLY A 123 -6.23 6.69 -18.65
N GLU A 124 -5.48 5.58 -18.73
CA GLU A 124 -6.01 4.20 -18.71
C GLU A 124 -6.39 3.70 -17.30
N LEU A 125 -6.13 4.53 -16.28
CA LEU A 125 -6.48 4.25 -14.89
C LEU A 125 -7.93 4.67 -14.61
N GLU A 126 -8.76 3.70 -14.26
CA GLU A 126 -10.17 3.88 -13.93
C GLU A 126 -10.39 3.81 -12.42
N VAL A 127 -11.42 4.49 -11.92
CA VAL A 127 -11.86 4.36 -10.51
C VAL A 127 -13.09 3.47 -10.46
N TYR A 128 -13.01 2.43 -9.63
CA TYR A 128 -14.14 1.57 -9.29
C TYR A 128 -14.61 1.89 -7.88
N TYR A 129 -15.89 1.66 -7.61
CA TYR A 129 -16.52 1.97 -6.34
C TYR A 129 -17.04 0.70 -5.70
N GLN A 130 -16.63 0.42 -4.47
CA GLN A 130 -17.23 -0.64 -3.67
C GLN A 130 -18.14 -0.04 -2.60
N PRO A 131 -19.45 -0.33 -2.61
CA PRO A 131 -20.37 0.24 -1.63
C PRO A 131 -20.08 -0.24 -0.21
N GLN A 132 -20.36 0.64 0.75
CA GLN A 132 -20.34 0.40 2.18
C GLN A 132 -21.74 0.64 2.73
N ALA A 133 -22.23 -0.27 3.58
CA ALA A 133 -23.57 -0.16 4.15
C ALA A 133 -23.54 -0.17 5.68
N CYS A 134 -24.48 0.57 6.27
CA CYS A 134 -24.76 0.51 7.70
C CYS A 134 -25.33 -0.87 8.05
N LEU A 135 -24.76 -1.48 9.08
CA LEU A 135 -25.09 -2.85 9.46
C LEU A 135 -26.50 -2.96 10.10
N GLU A 136 -26.92 -1.89 10.80
CA GLU A 136 -28.23 -1.78 11.45
C GLU A 136 -29.35 -1.42 10.45
N SER A 137 -29.15 -0.36 9.65
CA SER A 137 -30.18 0.14 8.74
C SER A 137 -30.19 -0.54 7.38
N GLY A 138 -29.07 -1.18 7.00
CA GLY A 138 -28.84 -1.74 5.67
C GLY A 138 -28.70 -0.67 4.58
N ARG A 139 -28.70 0.63 4.90
CA ARG A 139 -28.56 1.70 3.90
C ARG A 139 -27.11 1.84 3.46
N ILE A 140 -26.90 2.22 2.20
CA ILE A 140 -25.59 2.65 1.73
C ILE A 140 -25.22 3.96 2.43
N VAL A 141 -24.02 3.98 3.02
CA VAL A 141 -23.48 5.14 3.75
C VAL A 141 -22.15 5.63 3.19
N GLY A 142 -21.51 4.81 2.34
CA GLY A 142 -20.27 5.17 1.71
C GLY A 142 -19.92 4.30 0.52
N ALA A 143 -18.80 4.61 -0.11
CA ALA A 143 -18.16 3.78 -1.11
C ALA A 143 -16.66 3.98 -1.09
N GLU A 144 -15.91 2.89 -1.18
CA GLU A 144 -14.47 2.93 -1.36
C GLU A 144 -14.10 3.08 -2.83
N ALA A 145 -13.29 4.08 -3.14
CA ALA A 145 -12.73 4.33 -4.46
C ALA A 145 -11.44 3.53 -4.65
N LEU A 146 -11.48 2.62 -5.60
CA LEU A 146 -10.45 1.63 -5.87
C LEU A 146 -9.91 1.81 -7.28
N VAL A 147 -8.63 2.16 -7.39
CA VAL A 147 -7.97 2.29 -8.69
C VAL A 147 -7.89 0.95 -9.41
N ARG A 148 -8.17 0.96 -10.71
CA ARG A 148 -8.07 -0.18 -11.61
C ARG A 148 -7.28 0.22 -12.84
N TRP A 149 -6.38 -0.65 -13.26
CA TRP A 149 -5.66 -0.50 -14.51
C TRP A 149 -6.16 -1.55 -15.50
N ARG A 150 -6.81 -1.08 -16.55
CA ARG A 150 -7.24 -1.92 -17.67
C ARG A 150 -6.15 -1.91 -18.74
N HIS A 151 -5.70 -3.09 -19.15
CA HIS A 151 -4.74 -3.26 -20.23
C HIS A 151 -5.14 -4.47 -21.08
N ASP A 152 -5.26 -4.28 -22.40
CA ASP A 152 -5.66 -5.32 -23.38
C ASP A 152 -6.84 -6.20 -22.91
N ASP A 153 -7.95 -5.55 -22.54
CA ASP A 153 -9.19 -6.14 -22.01
C ASP A 153 -9.10 -6.83 -20.62
N ALA A 154 -7.91 -6.91 -20.03
CA ALA A 154 -7.72 -7.44 -18.68
C ALA A 154 -7.61 -6.33 -17.63
N ILE A 155 -8.11 -6.59 -16.42
CA ILE A 155 -7.86 -5.73 -15.26
C ILE A 155 -6.65 -6.31 -14.52
N LEU A 156 -5.60 -5.51 -14.40
CA LEU A 156 -4.39 -5.90 -13.68
C LEU A 156 -4.63 -5.93 -12.16
N PRO A 157 -4.01 -6.86 -11.41
CA PRO A 157 -4.08 -6.88 -9.96
C PRO A 157 -3.56 -5.57 -9.36
N ALA A 158 -4.33 -4.98 -8.43
CA ALA A 158 -3.99 -3.71 -7.80
C ALA A 158 -2.64 -3.75 -7.07
N GLU A 159 -2.41 -4.80 -6.29
CA GLU A 159 -1.16 -5.03 -5.54
C GLU A 159 0.09 -4.93 -6.46
N LEU A 160 0.00 -5.47 -7.67
CA LEU A 160 1.13 -5.54 -8.61
C LEU A 160 1.52 -4.14 -9.12
N PHE A 161 0.56 -3.37 -9.62
CA PHE A 161 0.89 -2.07 -10.21
C PHE A 161 1.04 -0.96 -9.15
N ILE A 162 0.39 -1.08 -7.99
CA ILE A 162 0.58 -0.14 -6.88
C ILE A 162 2.01 -0.25 -6.35
N ALA A 163 2.52 -1.46 -6.10
CA ALA A 163 3.91 -1.65 -5.69
C ALA A 163 4.89 -1.07 -6.72
N THR A 164 4.61 -1.30 -8.00
CA THR A 164 5.41 -0.73 -9.11
C THR A 164 5.35 0.79 -9.10
N ALA A 165 4.16 1.39 -8.95
CA ALA A 165 3.95 2.83 -8.89
C ALA A 165 4.70 3.49 -7.72
N GLU A 166 4.77 2.82 -6.57
CA GLU A 166 5.51 3.29 -5.41
C GLU A 166 7.03 3.30 -5.67
N ASP A 167 7.54 2.25 -6.32
CA ASP A 167 8.97 2.11 -6.60
C ASP A 167 9.47 3.13 -7.64
N VAL A 168 8.67 3.44 -8.66
CA VAL A 168 9.01 4.47 -9.67
C VAL A 168 8.50 5.88 -9.33
N GLY A 169 7.83 6.06 -8.18
CA GLY A 169 7.35 7.36 -7.71
C GLY A 169 6.09 7.90 -8.41
N LEU A 170 5.43 7.11 -9.24
CA LEU A 170 4.17 7.47 -9.92
C LEU A 170 2.95 7.43 -8.98
N ILE A 171 3.05 6.77 -7.81
CA ILE A 171 1.93 6.61 -6.89
C ILE A 171 1.28 7.94 -6.46
N ALA A 172 2.07 9.01 -6.35
CA ALA A 172 1.53 10.32 -6.00
C ALA A 172 0.69 10.94 -7.11
N GLU A 173 1.12 10.79 -8.36
CA GLU A 173 0.34 11.27 -9.49
C GLU A 173 -0.96 10.48 -9.64
N ILE A 174 -0.88 9.15 -9.55
CA ILE A 174 -2.03 8.26 -9.60
C ILE A 174 -3.02 8.62 -8.50
N GLY A 175 -2.56 8.69 -7.25
CA GLY A 175 -3.45 8.98 -6.13
C GLY A 175 -4.06 10.37 -6.20
N ASN A 176 -3.37 11.39 -6.73
CA ASN A 176 -3.96 12.71 -6.94
C ASN A 176 -5.07 12.69 -8.01
N ARG A 177 -4.89 11.92 -9.09
CA ARG A 177 -5.92 11.71 -10.12
C ARG A 177 -7.13 10.97 -9.56
N VAL A 178 -6.90 9.90 -8.79
CA VAL A 178 -7.96 9.14 -8.10
C VAL A 178 -8.73 10.03 -7.13
N LEU A 179 -8.01 10.81 -6.31
CA LEU A 179 -8.61 11.74 -5.35
C LEU A 179 -9.56 12.72 -6.05
N LEU A 180 -9.10 13.38 -7.11
CA LEU A 180 -9.89 14.34 -7.87
C LEU A 180 -11.09 13.69 -8.58
N SER A 181 -10.88 12.55 -9.25
CA SER A 181 -11.96 11.85 -9.96
C SER A 181 -13.04 11.41 -8.99
N ALA A 182 -12.65 10.76 -7.89
CA ALA A 182 -13.58 10.25 -6.90
C ALA A 182 -14.38 11.36 -6.22
N CYS A 183 -13.75 12.50 -5.88
CA CYS A 183 -14.48 13.63 -5.31
C CYS A 183 -15.48 14.25 -6.31
N ARG A 184 -15.09 14.42 -7.58
CA ARG A 184 -15.97 14.93 -8.63
C ARG A 184 -17.15 13.99 -8.90
N GLU A 185 -16.88 12.70 -8.96
CA GLU A 185 -17.90 11.68 -9.22
C GLU A 185 -18.89 11.58 -8.05
N ALA A 186 -18.40 11.57 -6.81
CA ALA A 186 -19.26 11.62 -5.62
C ALA A 186 -20.14 12.87 -5.62
N LYS A 187 -19.57 14.06 -5.89
CA LYS A 187 -20.35 15.30 -5.98
C LYS A 187 -21.42 15.23 -7.08
N ARG A 188 -21.08 14.70 -8.25
CA ARG A 188 -22.02 14.51 -9.37
C ARG A 188 -23.19 13.61 -8.98
N LEU A 189 -22.92 12.54 -8.25
CA LEU A 189 -23.96 11.62 -7.77
C LEU A 189 -24.84 12.27 -6.70
N HIS A 190 -24.24 13.05 -5.78
CA HIS A 190 -24.98 13.82 -4.77
C HIS A 190 -25.94 14.83 -5.41
N ASP A 191 -25.48 15.58 -6.42
CA ASP A 191 -26.31 16.57 -7.13
C ASP A 191 -27.49 15.95 -7.89
N ARG A 192 -27.41 14.65 -8.18
CA ARG A 192 -28.46 13.87 -8.82
C ARG A 192 -29.42 13.20 -7.83
N GLY A 193 -29.23 13.44 -6.53
CA GLY A 193 -30.07 12.84 -5.48
C GLY A 193 -29.74 11.38 -5.17
N LEU A 194 -28.58 10.88 -5.62
CA LEU A 194 -28.09 9.52 -5.30
C LEU A 194 -27.22 9.50 -4.03
N GLY A 195 -27.11 10.65 -3.34
CA GLY A 195 -26.47 10.78 -2.03
C GLY A 195 -27.48 11.09 -0.92
N PRO A 196 -26.98 11.46 0.28
CA PRO A 196 -25.57 11.61 0.64
C PRO A 196 -24.90 10.26 0.96
N PHE A 197 -23.64 10.09 0.57
CA PHE A 197 -22.75 9.03 1.03
C PHE A 197 -21.30 9.55 1.12
N SER A 198 -20.47 8.89 1.91
CA SER A 198 -19.02 9.21 1.99
C SER A 198 -18.22 8.46 0.92
N VAL A 199 -17.21 9.10 0.32
CA VAL A 199 -16.24 8.42 -0.55
C VAL A 199 -14.93 8.22 0.21
N SER A 200 -14.53 6.96 0.35
CA SER A 200 -13.27 6.52 0.97
C SER A 200 -12.17 6.44 -0.08
N ILE A 201 -10.99 6.99 0.22
CA ILE A 201 -9.85 7.03 -0.71
C ILE A 201 -8.56 6.68 0.03
N ASN A 202 -7.87 5.65 -0.46
CA ASN A 202 -6.59 5.19 0.07
C ASN A 202 -5.47 6.19 -0.20
N ILE A 203 -4.68 6.50 0.83
CA ILE A 203 -3.52 7.39 0.75
C ILE A 203 -2.23 6.60 1.02
N SER A 204 -1.35 6.58 0.02
CA SER A 204 -0.03 5.94 0.14
C SER A 204 0.86 6.66 1.15
N ALA A 205 1.80 5.92 1.77
CA ALA A 205 2.79 6.50 2.67
C ALA A 205 3.74 7.48 1.96
N TYR A 206 3.90 7.35 0.65
CA TYR A 206 4.67 8.30 -0.16
C TYR A 206 3.93 9.64 -0.29
N GLN A 207 2.63 9.63 -0.63
CA GLN A 207 1.81 10.83 -0.73
C GLN A 207 1.70 11.54 0.62
N PHE A 208 1.45 10.78 1.69
CA PHE A 208 1.28 11.34 3.03
C PHE A 208 2.51 12.08 3.55
N ARG A 209 3.70 11.62 3.18
CA ARG A 209 4.97 12.25 3.55
C ARG A 209 5.30 13.51 2.75
N ARG A 210 4.51 13.89 1.74
CA ARG A 210 4.73 15.15 1.04
C ARG A 210 4.24 16.32 1.89
N LEU A 211 4.97 17.42 1.84
CA LEU A 211 4.62 18.63 2.61
C LEU A 211 3.36 19.32 2.06
N ASP A 212 3.03 19.08 0.79
CA ASP A 212 1.92 19.72 0.07
C ASP A 212 0.60 18.92 0.13
N MET A 213 0.53 17.79 0.84
CA MET A 213 -0.65 16.92 0.80
C MET A 213 -1.94 17.64 1.23
N VAL A 214 -1.90 18.40 2.33
CA VAL A 214 -3.08 19.13 2.83
C VAL A 214 -3.54 20.18 1.79
N ASP A 215 -2.60 20.87 1.16
CA ASP A 215 -2.89 21.85 0.11
C ASP A 215 -3.49 21.19 -1.13
N VAL A 216 -2.98 20.01 -1.53
CA VAL A 216 -3.52 19.22 -2.63
C VAL A 216 -4.96 18.80 -2.35
N ILE A 217 -5.25 18.28 -1.16
CA ILE A 217 -6.60 17.85 -0.78
C ILE A 217 -7.56 19.04 -0.73
N SER A 218 -7.12 20.18 -0.16
CA SER A 218 -7.89 21.43 -0.14
C SER A 218 -8.25 21.90 -1.54
N LYS A 219 -7.27 21.88 -2.45
CA LYS A 219 -7.49 22.21 -3.86
C LYS A 219 -8.49 21.25 -4.53
N VAL A 220 -8.37 19.94 -4.30
CA VAL A 220 -9.28 18.95 -4.86
C VAL A 220 -10.72 19.15 -4.36
N LEU A 221 -10.92 19.39 -3.08
CA LEU A 221 -12.25 19.69 -2.52
C LEU A 221 -12.82 20.98 -3.13
N SER A 222 -12.00 22.03 -3.27
CA SER A 222 -12.42 23.26 -3.94
C SER A 222 -12.78 23.06 -5.42
N GLU A 223 -12.03 22.23 -6.15
CA GLU A 223 -12.26 21.98 -7.57
C GLU A 223 -13.43 21.02 -7.83
N SER A 224 -13.65 20.04 -6.95
CA SER A 224 -14.75 19.08 -7.06
C SER A 224 -16.07 19.63 -6.50
N GLY A 225 -16.01 20.55 -5.54
CA GLY A 225 -17.16 21.05 -4.80
C GLY A 225 -17.79 20.02 -3.86
N LEU A 226 -17.08 18.91 -3.57
CA LEU A 226 -17.53 17.92 -2.60
C LEU A 226 -17.50 18.53 -1.19
N ASP A 227 -18.53 18.25 -0.39
CA ASP A 227 -18.50 18.56 1.04
C ASP A 227 -17.36 17.78 1.71
N PRO A 228 -16.43 18.43 2.44
CA PRO A 228 -15.35 17.73 3.15
C PRO A 228 -15.83 16.58 4.04
N GLN A 229 -17.03 16.67 4.62
CA GLN A 229 -17.61 15.60 5.45
C GLN A 229 -18.01 14.35 4.65
N SER A 230 -18.07 14.47 3.32
CA SER A 230 -18.29 13.34 2.41
C SER A 230 -16.98 12.70 1.97
N LEU A 231 -15.81 13.20 2.38
CA LEU A 231 -14.51 12.59 2.06
C LEU A 231 -13.97 11.85 3.28
N VAL A 232 -13.59 10.58 3.08
CA VAL A 232 -12.87 9.76 4.06
C VAL A 232 -11.51 9.42 3.48
N LEU A 233 -10.45 9.71 4.22
CA LEU A 233 -9.09 9.33 3.82
C LEU A 233 -8.68 8.09 4.61
N GLU A 234 -8.28 7.06 3.88
CA GLU A 234 -7.85 5.78 4.44
C GLU A 234 -6.32 5.72 4.46
N VAL A 235 -5.77 5.43 5.63
CA VAL A 235 -4.33 5.35 5.86
C VAL A 235 -4.00 4.05 6.57
N THR A 236 -2.93 3.38 6.15
CA THR A 236 -2.53 2.13 6.78
C THR A 236 -1.89 2.36 8.15
N GLU A 237 -2.01 1.38 9.03
CA GLU A 237 -1.35 1.41 10.35
C GLU A 237 0.16 1.64 10.26
N SER A 238 0.83 1.00 9.30
CA SER A 238 2.28 1.11 9.09
C SER A 238 2.73 2.52 8.71
N LEU A 239 1.89 3.25 7.95
CA LEU A 239 2.15 4.64 7.58
C LEU A 239 2.18 5.52 8.83
N VAL A 240 1.16 5.37 9.68
CA VAL A 240 1.01 6.18 10.89
C VAL A 240 2.15 5.94 11.88
N LEU A 241 2.55 4.68 12.05
CA LEU A 241 3.65 4.30 12.95
C LEU A 241 5.03 4.80 12.49
N SER A 242 5.18 5.15 11.21
CA SER A 242 6.48 5.57 10.68
C SER A 242 6.90 6.98 11.09
N ASP A 243 5.94 7.86 11.41
CA ASP A 243 6.17 9.25 11.85
C ASP A 243 4.93 9.80 12.58
N VAL A 244 4.78 9.44 13.86
CA VAL A 244 3.55 9.70 14.64
C VAL A 244 3.31 11.20 14.83
N GLU A 245 4.33 11.99 15.17
CA GLU A 245 4.18 13.42 15.45
C GLU A 245 3.68 14.18 14.22
N ARG A 246 4.32 13.95 13.07
CA ARG A 246 3.90 14.56 11.81
C ARG A 246 2.52 14.10 11.36
N THR A 247 2.19 12.83 11.60
CA THR A 247 0.87 12.28 11.28
C THR A 247 -0.23 12.95 12.09
N VAL A 248 -0.01 13.16 13.39
CA VAL A 248 -0.97 13.86 14.26
C VAL A 248 -1.21 15.29 13.78
N GLU A 249 -0.17 16.03 13.39
CA GLU A 249 -0.31 17.40 12.85
C GLU A 249 -1.10 17.43 11.54
N ALA A 250 -0.77 16.54 10.60
CA ALA A 250 -1.47 16.44 9.32
C ALA A 250 -2.94 16.04 9.52
N PHE A 251 -3.22 15.09 10.41
CA PHE A 251 -4.59 14.67 10.73
C PHE A 251 -5.40 15.80 11.36
N ALA A 252 -4.81 16.56 12.29
CA ALA A 252 -5.47 17.72 12.88
C ALA A 252 -5.83 18.76 11.82
N ALA A 253 -4.94 19.02 10.85
CA ALA A 253 -5.22 19.94 9.75
C ALA A 253 -6.35 19.45 8.83
N LEU A 254 -6.35 18.16 8.47
CA LEU A 254 -7.40 17.56 7.63
C LEU A 254 -8.75 17.56 8.33
N ARG A 255 -8.80 17.25 9.63
CA ARG A 255 -10.04 17.30 10.42
C ARG A 255 -10.55 18.73 10.61
N ALA A 256 -9.66 19.71 10.71
CA ALA A 256 -10.07 21.12 10.76
C ALA A 256 -10.78 21.56 9.46
N MET A 257 -10.56 20.86 8.34
CA MET A 257 -11.30 21.05 7.09
C MET A 257 -12.66 20.32 7.08
N GLY A 258 -12.93 19.44 8.05
CA GLY A 258 -14.14 18.61 8.11
C GLY A 258 -14.00 17.24 7.46
N ILE A 259 -12.79 16.82 7.10
CA ILE A 259 -12.51 15.52 6.47
C ILE A 259 -12.48 14.42 7.53
N HIS A 260 -13.05 13.27 7.20
CA HIS A 260 -12.99 12.08 8.04
C HIS A 260 -11.74 11.24 7.76
N LEU A 261 -11.21 10.61 8.82
CA LEU A 261 -10.01 9.78 8.74
C LEU A 261 -10.33 8.35 9.17
N ALA A 262 -9.88 7.39 8.36
CA ALA A 262 -10.02 5.96 8.62
C ALA A 262 -8.65 5.29 8.70
N LEU A 263 -8.49 4.41 9.69
CA LEU A 263 -7.32 3.55 9.80
C LEU A 263 -7.60 2.21 9.11
N ASP A 264 -6.80 1.90 8.10
CA ASP A 264 -6.90 0.69 7.28
C ASP A 264 -5.97 -0.43 7.74
N ASP A 265 -6.31 -1.67 7.39
CA ASP A 265 -5.59 -2.91 7.72
C ASP A 265 -5.31 -3.11 9.23
N PHE A 266 -6.18 -2.59 10.10
CA PHE A 266 -5.93 -2.57 11.54
C PHE A 266 -5.84 -4.00 12.12
N GLY A 267 -4.79 -4.24 12.91
CA GLY A 267 -4.58 -5.50 13.63
C GLY A 267 -3.63 -6.48 12.93
N THR A 268 -3.14 -6.15 11.74
CA THR A 268 -2.12 -6.92 11.03
C THR A 268 -0.68 -6.57 11.47
N GLY A 269 -0.51 -5.47 12.22
CA GLY A 269 0.78 -4.94 12.69
C GLY A 269 0.95 -4.87 14.22
N TYR A 270 2.02 -4.19 14.66
CA TYR A 270 2.31 -3.94 16.08
C TYR A 270 1.60 -2.66 16.55
N SER A 271 0.30 -2.77 16.87
CA SER A 271 -0.44 -1.62 17.34
C SER A 271 -0.12 -1.30 18.80
N SER A 272 0.07 -0.01 19.08
CA SER A 272 0.09 0.53 20.44
C SER A 272 -1.18 1.34 20.64
N LEU A 273 -2.06 0.84 21.50
CA LEU A 273 -3.30 1.52 21.90
C LEU A 273 -3.08 2.98 22.34
N SER A 274 -1.87 3.30 22.79
CA SER A 274 -1.48 4.64 23.21
C SER A 274 -1.54 5.67 22.08
N TYR A 275 -1.12 5.32 20.86
CA TYR A 275 -1.19 6.27 19.73
C TYR A 275 -2.60 6.31 19.13
N LEU A 276 -3.35 5.21 19.14
CA LEU A 276 -4.70 5.18 18.56
C LEU A 276 -5.59 6.25 19.22
N LYS A 277 -5.42 6.42 20.53
CA LYS A 277 -6.07 7.49 21.31
C LYS A 277 -5.65 8.90 20.87
N SER A 278 -4.41 9.11 20.43
CA SER A 278 -3.91 10.44 20.03
C SER A 278 -4.21 10.81 18.58
N LEU A 279 -4.45 9.83 17.69
CA LEU A 279 -4.68 10.11 16.26
C LEU A 279 -6.03 10.76 15.96
N THR A 280 -7.01 10.63 16.86
CA THR A 280 -8.38 11.15 16.66
C THR A 280 -9.00 10.72 15.32
N ILE A 281 -8.87 9.43 14.99
CA ILE A 281 -9.51 8.83 13.81
C ILE A 281 -11.02 8.69 14.02
N ASP A 282 -11.78 8.75 12.93
CA ASP A 282 -13.24 8.61 12.97
C ASP A 282 -13.67 7.16 12.68
N ARG A 283 -12.89 6.44 11.85
CA ARG A 283 -13.19 5.06 11.44
C ARG A 283 -12.00 4.11 11.58
N LEU A 284 -12.30 2.85 11.81
CA LEU A 284 -11.36 1.73 11.79
C LEU A 284 -11.88 0.66 10.84
N LYS A 285 -11.06 0.24 9.87
CA LYS A 285 -11.39 -0.85 8.97
C LYS A 285 -10.83 -2.16 9.51
N LEU A 286 -11.71 -3.12 9.75
CA LEU A 286 -11.37 -4.46 10.20
C LEU A 286 -11.04 -5.31 8.98
N ASP A 287 -9.76 -5.69 8.88
CA ASP A 287 -9.23 -6.43 7.74
C ASP A 287 -9.99 -7.75 7.50
N ARG A 288 -10.09 -8.11 6.21
CA ARG A 288 -10.76 -9.32 5.74
C ARG A 288 -10.22 -10.59 6.41
N SER A 289 -8.94 -10.67 6.76
CA SER A 289 -8.37 -11.87 7.37
C SER A 289 -9.14 -12.26 8.64
N PHE A 290 -9.52 -11.29 9.48
CA PHE A 290 -10.30 -11.51 10.70
C PHE A 290 -11.79 -11.75 10.47
N VAL A 291 -12.33 -11.33 9.31
CA VAL A 291 -13.75 -11.53 8.96
C VAL A 291 -13.97 -12.89 8.30
N SER A 292 -12.97 -13.39 7.57
CA SER A 292 -13.08 -14.57 6.70
C SER A 292 -13.45 -15.84 7.45
N GLY A 293 -12.92 -16.08 8.65
CA GLY A 293 -13.24 -17.25 9.47
C GLY A 293 -14.49 -17.11 10.34
N LEU A 294 -15.17 -15.95 10.34
CA LEU A 294 -16.35 -15.75 11.19
C LEU A 294 -17.58 -16.53 10.69
N PRO A 295 -18.41 -17.09 11.60
CA PRO A 295 -18.22 -17.20 13.05
C PRO A 295 -17.50 -18.49 13.48
N GLY A 296 -16.95 -19.26 12.56
CA GLY A 296 -16.43 -20.61 12.82
C GLY A 296 -15.09 -20.65 13.55
N ASP A 297 -14.17 -19.75 13.22
CA ASP A 297 -12.82 -19.71 13.79
C ASP A 297 -12.81 -19.02 15.17
N PRO A 298 -12.35 -19.69 16.26
CA PRO A 298 -12.29 -19.07 17.59
C PRO A 298 -11.30 -17.91 17.71
N GLY A 299 -10.20 -17.93 16.96
CA GLY A 299 -9.19 -16.87 16.95
C GLY A 299 -9.73 -15.62 16.30
N ASP A 300 -10.29 -15.74 15.10
CA ASP A 300 -10.91 -14.63 14.36
C ASP A 300 -12.04 -13.99 15.16
N ARG A 301 -12.87 -14.81 15.83
CA ARG A 301 -13.91 -14.32 16.74
C ARG A 301 -13.35 -13.49 17.88
N ALA A 302 -12.33 -14.01 18.59
CA ALA A 302 -11.74 -13.34 19.73
C ALA A 302 -11.10 -11.99 19.34
N VAL A 303 -10.39 -11.97 18.21
CA VAL A 303 -9.75 -10.75 17.68
C VAL A 303 -10.79 -9.74 17.22
N THR A 304 -11.78 -10.17 16.42
CA THR A 304 -12.88 -9.31 15.94
C THR A 304 -13.65 -8.67 17.10
N GLU A 305 -14.02 -9.47 18.11
CA GLU A 305 -14.72 -8.96 19.28
C GLU A 305 -13.87 -7.96 20.06
N ALA A 306 -12.58 -8.24 20.27
CA ALA A 306 -11.67 -7.33 20.96
C ALA A 306 -11.54 -5.98 20.23
N ILE A 307 -11.38 -6.00 18.90
CA ILE A 307 -11.26 -4.80 18.08
C ILE A 307 -12.54 -3.96 18.13
N ILE A 308 -13.72 -4.58 17.94
CA ILE A 308 -15.00 -3.87 17.98
C ILE A 308 -15.23 -3.24 19.36
N ARG A 309 -14.97 -3.97 20.44
CA ARG A 309 -15.13 -3.44 21.81
C ARG A 309 -14.19 -2.29 22.11
N MET A 310 -12.94 -2.38 21.63
CA MET A 310 -11.97 -1.30 21.76
C MET A 310 -12.42 -0.05 21.00
N ALA A 311 -12.84 -0.20 19.73
CA ALA A 311 -13.31 0.91 18.91
C ALA A 311 -14.54 1.60 19.54
N GLN A 312 -15.51 0.83 20.04
CA GLN A 312 -16.65 1.34 20.81
C GLN A 312 -16.22 2.14 22.04
N ALA A 313 -15.24 1.66 22.80
CA ALA A 313 -14.72 2.36 23.98
C ALA A 313 -13.99 3.67 23.63
N LEU A 314 -13.45 3.77 22.41
CA LEU A 314 -12.78 4.96 21.88
C LEU A 314 -13.71 5.86 21.05
N GLN A 315 -14.98 5.47 20.88
CA GLN A 315 -15.96 6.16 20.03
C GLN A 315 -15.51 6.26 18.56
N ILE A 316 -14.90 5.19 18.06
CA ILE A 316 -14.46 5.03 16.67
C ILE A 316 -15.43 4.07 15.98
N GLU A 317 -15.95 4.44 14.81
CA GLU A 317 -16.82 3.56 14.02
C GLU A 317 -16.01 2.44 13.37
N VAL A 318 -16.57 1.23 13.27
CA VAL A 318 -15.91 0.08 12.65
C VAL A 318 -16.56 -0.28 11.32
N THR A 319 -15.75 -0.42 10.28
CA THR A 319 -16.16 -1.01 8.99
C THR A 319 -15.54 -2.39 8.85
N ALA A 320 -16.37 -3.43 8.80
CA ALA A 320 -15.89 -4.79 8.55
C ALA A 320 -15.72 -5.06 7.06
N GLU A 321 -14.53 -5.47 6.65
CA GLU A 321 -14.21 -5.76 5.25
C GLU A 321 -14.33 -7.23 4.87
N GLY A 322 -14.52 -7.48 3.59
CA GLY A 322 -14.54 -8.85 3.07
C GLY A 322 -15.72 -9.69 3.57
N VAL A 323 -16.85 -9.06 3.90
CA VAL A 323 -18.09 -9.78 4.24
C VAL A 323 -18.65 -10.45 2.98
N GLU A 324 -18.66 -11.79 2.98
CA GLU A 324 -19.02 -12.62 1.83
C GLU A 324 -20.33 -13.38 2.02
N ASN A 325 -20.77 -13.60 3.27
CA ASN A 325 -21.97 -14.38 3.56
C ASN A 325 -22.82 -13.82 4.72
N LYS A 326 -24.08 -14.27 4.80
CA LYS A 326 -25.04 -13.80 5.81
C LYS A 326 -24.64 -14.14 7.25
N GLN A 327 -23.94 -15.25 7.47
CA GLN A 327 -23.52 -15.67 8.81
C GLN A 327 -22.47 -14.71 9.38
N GLN A 328 -21.50 -14.28 8.56
CA GLN A 328 -20.55 -13.23 8.92
C GLN A 328 -21.28 -11.92 9.25
N LEU A 329 -22.21 -11.49 8.39
CA LEU A 329 -23.00 -10.27 8.60
C LEU A 329 -23.80 -10.30 9.90
N GLU A 330 -24.52 -11.40 10.17
CA GLU A 330 -25.31 -11.57 11.39
C GLU A 330 -24.43 -11.60 12.65
N TYR A 331 -23.26 -12.23 12.58
CA TYR A 331 -22.31 -12.26 13.68
C TYR A 331 -21.77 -10.85 13.99
N LEU A 332 -21.33 -10.11 12.96
CA LEU A 332 -20.87 -8.73 13.10
C LEU A 332 -21.98 -7.80 13.63
N ARG A 333 -23.23 -8.00 13.19
CA ARG A 333 -24.40 -7.30 13.75
C ARG A 333 -24.55 -7.55 15.24
N GLY A 334 -24.41 -8.81 15.67
CA GLY A 334 -24.51 -9.20 17.09
C GLY A 334 -23.43 -8.56 17.98
N LEU A 335 -22.27 -8.23 17.40
CA LEU A 335 -21.19 -7.51 18.10
C LEU A 335 -21.39 -5.98 18.14
N GLY A 336 -22.33 -5.45 17.35
CA GLY A 336 -22.56 -4.02 17.21
C GLY A 336 -21.50 -3.33 16.35
N CYS A 337 -21.07 -3.97 15.26
CA CYS A 337 -20.27 -3.32 14.22
C CYS A 337 -21.13 -2.33 13.41
N ASP A 338 -20.58 -1.17 13.09
CA ASP A 338 -21.33 -0.04 12.51
C ASP A 338 -21.60 -0.21 11.00
N HIS A 339 -20.56 -0.60 10.26
CA HIS A 339 -20.57 -0.67 8.80
C HIS A 339 -19.99 -1.98 8.27
N TYR A 340 -20.36 -2.34 7.06
CA TYR A 340 -19.74 -3.46 6.36
C TYR A 340 -19.53 -3.21 4.88
N GLN A 341 -18.52 -3.87 4.34
CA GLN A 341 -18.15 -3.90 2.94
C GLN A 341 -17.75 -5.33 2.55
N GLY A 342 -18.09 -5.75 1.34
CA GLY A 342 -17.70 -7.06 0.84
C GLY A 342 -18.60 -7.57 -0.27
N PHE A 343 -18.28 -8.76 -0.78
CA PHE A 343 -18.95 -9.34 -1.94
C PHE A 343 -20.39 -9.78 -1.67
N LEU A 344 -20.78 -9.90 -0.40
CA LEU A 344 -22.19 -10.06 -0.03
C LEU A 344 -23.03 -8.86 -0.49
N LEU A 345 -22.45 -7.64 -0.40
CA LEU A 345 -23.12 -6.41 -0.81
C LEU A 345 -22.92 -6.16 -2.31
N ALA A 346 -21.68 -5.97 -2.73
CA ALA A 346 -21.28 -5.91 -4.13
C ALA A 346 -19.75 -6.05 -4.27
N LYS A 347 -19.31 -6.55 -5.43
CA LYS A 347 -17.93 -6.38 -5.88
C LYS A 347 -17.69 -4.90 -6.25
N PRO A 348 -16.43 -4.43 -6.32
CA PRO A 348 -16.13 -3.12 -6.88
C PRO A 348 -16.75 -2.95 -8.28
N LEU A 349 -17.43 -1.83 -8.51
CA LEU A 349 -18.19 -1.53 -9.72
C LEU A 349 -17.57 -0.33 -10.46
N PRO A 350 -17.50 -0.33 -11.80
CA PRO A 350 -17.23 0.90 -12.54
C PRO A 350 -18.37 1.92 -12.29
N LEU A 351 -18.09 3.21 -12.49
CA LEU A 351 -18.99 4.31 -12.15
C LEU A 351 -20.42 4.15 -12.68
N ASP A 352 -20.59 3.73 -13.93
CA ASP A 352 -21.89 3.54 -14.58
C ASP A 352 -22.75 2.49 -13.86
N ARG A 353 -22.10 1.39 -13.44
CA ARG A 353 -22.75 0.31 -12.67
C ARG A 353 -22.97 0.69 -11.22
N PHE A 354 -22.05 1.44 -10.62
CA PHE A 354 -22.21 1.93 -9.26
C PHE A 354 -23.39 2.90 -9.15
N GLU A 355 -23.52 3.81 -10.10
CA GLU A 355 -24.65 4.74 -10.18
C GLU A 355 -26.00 4.00 -10.31
N ARG A 356 -26.05 2.99 -11.17
CA ARG A 356 -27.23 2.13 -11.30
C ARG A 356 -27.50 1.34 -10.02
N PHE A 357 -26.47 0.80 -9.39
CA PHE A 357 -26.58 0.11 -8.11
C PHE A 357 -27.21 1.03 -7.05
N LEU A 358 -26.77 2.29 -6.91
CA LEU A 358 -27.36 3.23 -5.97
C LEU A 358 -28.85 3.52 -6.26
N GLY A 359 -29.23 3.62 -7.54
CA GLY A 359 -30.62 3.87 -7.93
C GLY A 359 -31.56 2.68 -7.72
N ASP A 360 -31.04 1.46 -7.88
CA ASP A 360 -31.80 0.21 -7.77
C ASP A 360 -31.75 -0.39 -6.34
N TYR A 361 -30.89 0.12 -5.45
CA TYR A 361 -30.67 -0.47 -4.13
C TYR A 361 -31.81 -0.19 -3.15
N GLU A 362 -32.52 -1.25 -2.76
CA GLU A 362 -33.47 -1.22 -1.66
C GLU A 362 -32.83 -1.84 -0.41
N ALA A 363 -32.68 -1.03 0.64
CA ALA A 363 -32.20 -1.52 1.93
C ALA A 363 -33.12 -2.66 2.42
N PRO A 364 -32.57 -3.77 2.94
CA PRO A 364 -33.38 -4.86 3.44
C PRO A 364 -34.40 -4.36 4.47
N ALA A 365 -35.67 -4.71 4.30
CA ALA A 365 -36.71 -4.39 5.27
C ALA A 365 -36.27 -4.91 6.64
N GLN A 366 -36.15 -4.02 7.64
CA GLN A 366 -35.80 -4.41 9.00
C GLN A 366 -36.80 -5.47 9.46
N ALA A 367 -36.30 -6.65 9.84
CA ALA A 367 -37.11 -7.60 10.58
C ALA A 367 -37.49 -6.91 11.89
N ARG A 368 -38.76 -6.48 12.00
CA ARG A 368 -39.32 -5.96 13.24
C ARG A 368 -39.12 -7.05 14.30
N SER A 369 -38.22 -6.79 15.24
CA SER A 369 -38.06 -7.58 16.46
C SER A 369 -39.30 -7.48 17.34
#